data_AF-A0A4V2T110-F1
#
_entry.id   AF-A0A4V2T110-F1
#
_cell.length_a   1.000
_cell.length_b   1.000
_cell.length_c   1.000
_cell.angle_alpha   90.00
_cell.angle_beta   90.00
_cell.angle_gamma   90.00
#
_symmetry.space_group_name_H-M   'P 1'
#
loop_
_entity.id
_entity.type
_entity.pdbx_description
1 polymer ?
#
loop_
_entity_poly.entity_id
_entity_poly.type
_entity_poly.pdbx_seq_one_letter_code
_entity_poly.pdbx_strand_id
1 'polypeptide(L)'
;MGSSFKNANIGIERRLADAARGDDRACYELGMVYSTGTSGVVLDLIEAHKWFNLAAVSGNIAAQECRAEIAEDMTAREISVAQRAARDWMQLTQRRAA
;
A
#
# COMPACT_ATOMS: atom_id res chain seq x y z
N MET A 1 10.44 -28.14 8.48
CA MET A 1 10.63 -26.78 7.91
C MET A 1 9.38 -26.44 7.10
N GLY A 2 8.45 -25.65 7.62
CA GLY A 2 7.18 -25.40 6.91
C GLY A 2 6.28 -24.29 7.47
N SER A 3 6.78 -23.48 8.41
CA SER A 3 5.94 -22.53 9.17
C SER A 3 6.17 -21.05 8.81
N SER A 4 7.07 -20.74 7.87
CA SER A 4 7.45 -19.33 7.60
C SER A 4 6.62 -18.63 6.52
N PHE A 5 5.90 -19.37 5.67
CA PHE A 5 5.15 -18.78 4.55
C PHE A 5 3.71 -18.40 4.90
N LYS A 6 3.07 -19.11 5.84
CA LYS A 6 1.69 -18.78 6.28
C LYS A 6 1.63 -17.49 7.11
N ASN A 7 2.65 -17.22 7.92
CA ASN A 7 2.66 -16.04 8.80
C ASN A 7 2.82 -14.70 8.06
N ALA A 8 3.47 -14.73 6.90
CA ALA A 8 3.74 -13.55 6.10
C ALA A 8 2.47 -13.00 5.42
N ASN A 9 1.63 -13.90 4.87
CA ASN A 9 0.33 -13.55 4.29
C ASN A 9 -0.69 -13.08 5.33
N ILE A 10 -0.71 -13.68 6.53
CA ILE A 10 -1.61 -13.24 7.63
C ILE A 10 -1.36 -11.76 7.98
N GLY A 11 -0.11 -11.31 7.91
CA GLY A 11 0.24 -9.91 8.18
C GLY A 11 -0.31 -8.93 7.15
N ILE A 12 -0.42 -9.33 5.88
CA ILE A 12 -0.93 -8.49 4.80
C ILE A 12 -2.45 -8.41 4.87
N GLU A 13 -3.12 -9.55 5.05
CA GLU A 13 -4.59 -9.61 5.16
C GLU A 13 -5.11 -8.71 6.28
N ARG A 14 -4.46 -8.74 7.46
CA ARG A 14 -4.82 -7.86 8.58
C ARG A 14 -4.67 -6.39 8.19
N ARG A 15 -3.54 -6.01 7.59
CA ARG A 15 -3.30 -4.63 7.17
C ARG A 15 -4.27 -4.17 6.11
N LEU A 16 -4.68 -5.04 5.19
CA LEU A 16 -5.72 -4.72 4.20
C LEU A 16 -7.07 -4.43 4.87
N ALA A 17 -7.44 -5.19 5.90
CA ALA A 17 -8.64 -4.92 6.69
C ALA A 17 -8.54 -3.61 7.48
N ASP A 18 -7.39 -3.31 8.07
CA ASP A 18 -7.13 -2.07 8.79
C ASP A 18 -7.14 -0.85 7.84
N ALA A 19 -6.47 -0.96 6.69
CA ALA A 19 -6.47 0.05 5.63
C ALA A 19 -7.88 0.32 5.08
N ALA A 20 -8.72 -0.72 4.96
CA ALA A 20 -10.11 -0.56 4.55
C ALA A 20 -10.94 0.24 5.57
N ARG A 21 -10.53 0.26 6.85
CA ARG A 21 -11.14 1.08 7.91
C ARG A 21 -10.56 2.49 8.00
N GLY A 22 -9.62 2.85 7.12
CA GLY A 22 -8.99 4.16 7.08
C GLY A 22 -7.73 4.29 7.95
N ASP A 23 -7.15 3.17 8.42
CA ASP A 23 -5.88 3.19 9.14
C ASP A 23 -4.73 3.56 8.19
N ASP A 24 -4.17 4.75 8.40
CA ASP A 24 -3.08 5.31 7.59
C ASP A 24 -1.76 4.57 7.83
N ARG A 25 -1.52 4.12 9.06
CA ARG A 25 -0.35 3.29 9.40
C ARG A 25 -0.43 1.95 8.69
N ALA A 26 -1.59 1.32 8.62
CA ALA A 26 -1.76 0.07 7.88
C ALA A 26 -1.47 0.26 6.38
N CYS A 27 -1.93 1.38 5.80
CA CYS A 27 -1.58 1.75 4.42
C CYS A 27 -0.07 1.96 4.26
N TYR A 28 0.59 2.67 5.18
CA TYR A 28 2.04 2.84 5.15
C TYR A 28 2.80 1.51 5.23
N GLU A 29 2.40 0.63 6.14
CA GLU A 29 3.02 -0.69 6.29
C GLU A 29 2.82 -1.58 5.05
N LEU A 30 1.67 -1.49 4.36
CA LEU A 30 1.48 -2.15 3.07
C LEU A 30 2.43 -1.59 2.01
N GLY A 31 2.57 -0.26 1.94
CA GLY A 31 3.52 0.39 1.03
C GLY A 31 4.94 -0.14 1.23
N MET A 32 5.38 -0.27 2.47
CA MET A 32 6.68 -0.84 2.83
C MET A 32 6.83 -2.31 2.40
N VAL A 33 5.79 -3.13 2.56
CA VAL A 33 5.83 -4.54 2.14
C VAL A 33 6.04 -4.66 0.64
N TYR A 34 5.29 -3.89 -0.16
CA TYR A 34 5.39 -3.91 -1.61
C TYR A 34 6.67 -3.25 -2.14
N SER A 35 7.19 -2.19 -1.48
CA SER A 35 8.44 -1.54 -1.91
C SER A 35 9.67 -2.39 -1.64
N THR A 36 9.63 -3.23 -0.60
CA THR A 36 10.76 -4.09 -0.21
C THR A 36 10.65 -5.52 -0.73
N GLY A 37 9.48 -5.92 -1.25
CA GLY A 37 9.22 -7.32 -1.60
C GLY A 37 9.32 -8.27 -0.39
N THR A 38 8.91 -7.80 0.79
CA THR A 38 8.96 -8.61 2.01
C THR A 38 7.69 -9.45 2.16
N SER A 39 7.68 -10.35 3.15
CA SER A 39 6.50 -11.16 3.46
C SER A 39 6.02 -12.07 2.30
N GLY A 40 6.95 -12.52 1.45
CA GLY A 40 6.65 -13.41 0.32
C GLY A 40 5.97 -12.72 -0.86
N VAL A 41 5.93 -11.38 -0.85
CA VAL A 41 5.42 -10.55 -1.94
C VAL A 41 6.57 -10.17 -2.87
N VAL A 42 6.30 -10.12 -4.16
CA VAL A 42 7.27 -9.60 -5.14
C VAL A 42 7.30 -8.08 -5.03
N LEU A 43 8.49 -7.48 -5.12
CA LEU A 43 8.63 -6.03 -5.15
C LEU A 43 7.77 -5.43 -6.28
N ASP A 44 6.87 -4.52 -5.90
CA ASP A 44 5.93 -3.86 -6.80
C ASP A 44 5.78 -2.39 -6.40
N LEU A 45 6.45 -1.52 -7.16
CA LEU A 45 6.43 -0.08 -6.90
C LEU A 45 5.05 0.54 -7.19
N ILE A 46 4.22 -0.07 -8.05
CA ILE A 46 2.87 0.43 -8.34
C ILE A 46 1.97 0.23 -7.12
N GLU A 47 1.96 -0.99 -6.55
CA GLU A 47 1.22 -1.24 -5.30
C GLU A 47 1.82 -0.44 -4.14
N ALA A 48 3.15 -0.36 -4.02
CA ALA A 48 3.78 0.45 -2.99
C ALA A 48 3.34 1.92 -3.05
N HIS A 49 3.43 2.55 -4.22
CA HIS A 49 3.04 3.94 -4.43
C HIS A 49 1.55 4.16 -4.16
N LYS A 50 0.69 3.22 -4.55
CA LYS A 50 -0.74 3.26 -4.23
C LYS A 50 -0.97 3.32 -2.71
N TRP A 51 -0.35 2.43 -1.95
CA TRP A 51 -0.53 2.36 -0.50
C TRP A 51 0.07 3.57 0.23
N PHE A 52 1.25 4.03 -0.18
CA PHE A 52 1.81 5.26 0.35
C PHE A 52 0.95 6.48 0.00
N ASN A 53 0.38 6.54 -1.21
CA ASN A 53 -0.55 7.61 -1.59
C ASN A 53 -1.80 7.64 -0.70
N LEU A 54 -2.36 6.47 -0.35
CA LEU A 54 -3.50 6.37 0.55
C LEU A 54 -3.17 6.88 1.97
N ALA A 55 -2.02 6.45 2.52
CA ALA A 55 -1.54 6.92 3.81
C ALA A 55 -1.25 8.44 3.81
N ALA A 56 -0.62 8.93 2.74
CA ALA A 56 -0.27 10.33 2.56
C ALA A 56 -1.51 11.25 2.53
N VAL A 57 -2.61 10.80 1.92
CA VAL A 57 -3.89 11.53 1.89
C VAL A 57 -4.49 11.67 3.29
N SER A 58 -4.24 10.70 4.18
CA SER A 58 -4.65 10.76 5.59
C SER A 58 -3.71 11.58 6.47
N GLY A 59 -2.66 12.19 5.91
CA GLY A 59 -1.71 13.05 6.63
C GLY A 59 -0.43 12.38 7.11
N ASN A 60 -0.16 11.13 6.69
CA ASN A 60 1.06 10.42 7.08
C ASN A 60 2.29 10.98 6.34
N ILE A 61 3.14 11.72 7.05
CA ILE A 61 4.33 12.38 6.48
C ILE A 61 5.36 11.38 5.97
N ALA A 62 5.62 10.30 6.72
CA ALA A 62 6.55 9.26 6.28
C ALA A 62 6.09 8.61 4.95
N ALA A 63 4.77 8.42 4.78
CA ALA A 63 4.23 7.93 3.52
C ALA A 63 4.39 8.94 2.37
N GLN A 64 4.33 10.25 2.63
CA GLN A 64 4.58 11.27 1.61
C GLN A 64 6.02 11.20 1.12
N GLU A 65 6.98 11.08 2.03
CA GLU A 65 8.40 10.95 1.73
C GLU A 65 8.68 9.67 0.94
N CYS A 66 8.25 8.50 1.45
CA CYS A 66 8.45 7.23 0.76
C CYS A 66 7.78 7.20 -0.62
N ARG A 67 6.60 7.80 -0.77
CA ARG A 67 5.93 7.91 -2.07
C ARG A 67 6.76 8.73 -3.06
N ALA A 68 7.34 9.84 -2.61
CA ALA A 68 8.18 10.70 -3.45
C ALA A 68 9.46 9.98 -3.86
N GLU A 69 10.11 9.30 -2.91
CA GLU A 69 11.33 8.52 -3.14
C GLU A 69 11.11 7.44 -4.21
N ILE A 70 10.13 6.55 -4.04
CA ILE A 70 9.93 5.48 -5.02
C ILE A 70 9.42 5.99 -6.37
N ALA A 71 8.82 7.17 -6.42
CA ALA A 71 8.35 7.76 -7.67
C ALA A 71 9.51 8.17 -8.59
N GLU A 72 10.72 8.35 -8.05
CA GLU A 72 11.94 8.61 -8.84
C GLU A 72 12.33 7.42 -9.71
N ASP A 73 12.01 6.20 -9.27
CA ASP A 73 12.28 4.94 -10.00
C ASP A 73 11.11 4.49 -10.89
N MET A 74 9.99 5.23 -10.90
CA MET A 74 8.78 4.87 -11.64
C MET A 74 8.61 5.73 -12.90
N THR A 75 8.02 5.13 -13.93
CA THR A 75 7.56 5.89 -15.09
C THR A 75 6.28 6.67 -14.77
N ALA A 76 6.03 7.76 -15.50
CA ALA A 76 4.78 8.52 -15.39
C ALA A 76 3.53 7.64 -15.61
N ARG A 77 3.64 6.61 -16.47
CA ARG A 77 2.55 5.66 -16.70
C ARG A 77 2.28 4.82 -15.46
N GLU A 78 3.31 4.29 -14.80
CA GLU A 78 3.17 3.50 -13.57
C GLU A 78 2.61 4.34 -12.42
N ILE A 79 3.08 5.58 -12.26
CA ILE A 79 2.52 6.54 -11.28
C ILE A 79 1.03 6.76 -11.55
N SER A 80 0.63 6.97 -12.81
CA SER A 80 -0.77 7.17 -13.17
C SER A 80 -1.65 5.96 -12.84
N VAL A 81 -1.11 4.74 -12.99
CA VAL A 81 -1.79 3.49 -12.64
C VAL A 81 -1.93 3.38 -11.13
N ALA A 82 -0.86 3.64 -10.37
CA ALA A 82 -0.87 3.61 -8.91
C ALA A 82 -1.87 4.60 -8.31
N GLN A 83 -1.89 5.85 -8.81
CA GLN A 83 -2.84 6.88 -8.38
C GLN A 83 -4.29 6.51 -8.70
N ARG A 84 -4.54 5.94 -9.89
CA ARG A 84 -5.85 5.43 -10.28
C ARG A 84 -6.30 4.33 -9.32
N ALA A 85 -5.44 3.35 -9.06
CA ALA A 85 -5.73 2.25 -8.14
C ALA A 85 -6.03 2.74 -6.71
N ALA A 86 -5.31 3.76 -6.23
CA ALA A 86 -5.56 4.36 -4.92
C ALA A 86 -6.95 5.02 -4.86
N ARG A 87 -7.30 5.82 -5.88
CA ARG A 87 -8.63 6.44 -5.95
C ARG A 87 -9.74 5.38 -6.01
N ASP A 88 -9.58 4.37 -6.84
CA ASP A 88 -10.58 3.31 -7.02
C ASP A 88 -10.75 2.50 -5.71
N TRP A 89 -9.67 2.29 -4.96
CA TRP A 89 -9.71 1.71 -3.61
C TRP A 89 -10.50 2.57 -2.62
N MET A 90 -10.24 3.88 -2.53
CA MET A 90 -10.98 4.77 -1.63
C MET A 90 -12.48 4.77 -1.93
N GLN A 91 -12.86 4.78 -3.21
CA GLN A 91 -14.27 4.71 -3.60
C GLN A 91 -14.90 3.39 -3.20
N LEU A 92 -14.18 2.27 -3.36
CA LEU A 92 -14.67 0.94 -2.98
C LEU A 92 -14.86 0.82 -1.47
N THR A 93 -13.90 1.28 -0.67
CA THR A 93 -13.97 1.15 0.80
C THR A 93 -15.00 2.10 1.40
N GLN A 94 -15.12 3.33 0.90
CA GLN A 94 -16.15 4.28 1.34
C GLN A 94 -17.56 3.78 1.02
N ARG A 95 -17.78 3.15 -0.14
CA ARG A 95 -19.07 2.53 -0.49
C ARG A 95 -19.42 1.34 0.38
N ARG A 96 -18.43 0.62 0.93
CA ARG A 96 -18.65 -0.50 1.85
C ARG A 96 -18.96 -0.06 3.27
N ALA A 97 -18.66 1.20 3.61
CA ALA A 97 -18.91 1.78 4.92
C ALA A 97 -20.25 2.54 5.01
N ALA A 98 -20.97 2.69 3.90
CA ALA A 98 -22.28 3.32 3.77
C ALA A 98 -23.40 2.27 3.66
#